data_AF-A0A7S3PD66-F1
#
_entry.id   AF-A0A7S3PD66-F1
#
_cell.length_a   1.000
_cell.length_b   1.000
_cell.length_c   1.000
_cell.angle_alpha   90.00
_cell.angle_beta   90.00
_cell.angle_gamma   90.00
#
_symmetry.space_group_name_H-M   'P 1'
#
loop_
_entity.id
_entity.type
_entity.pdbx_description
1 polymer ?
#
loop_
_entity_poly.entity_id
_entity_poly.type
_entity_poly.pdbx_seq_one_letter_code
_entity_poly.pdbx_strand_id
1 'polypeptide(L)'
;MYESAFTLARQAHATAHLYNDDDEATPLFVMVSESGGSYDSGSFAATGSFASGFWYLANLAATHAAGNVHFCRQALTGGYYELLSSNHVGSFSSGEQRRPTPDFWNTVLYNRLLGQPLTNLTQSAHGTRWLMYCSKRFSSRVAVLALNYNRTHAQSMRVVRQPTTDSRSRTVLVYHLTPAVGQNATQSSITQLNGVPLVVQQQQENHRTVLPSLEGKLVTTKWLTVAPLTYAFFELMDVSHSNLCDSRPTTAVE
;
A
#
# COMPACT_ATOMS: atom_id res chain seq x y z
N MET A 1 3.80 16.31 -8.92
CA MET A 1 3.67 14.85 -9.12
C MET A 1 2.82 14.16 -8.04
N TYR A 2 2.78 14.63 -6.77
CA TYR A 2 2.03 13.97 -5.69
C TYR A 2 0.50 14.20 -5.71
N GLU A 3 0.06 15.32 -6.28
CA GLU A 3 -1.37 15.61 -6.48
C GLU A 3 -1.99 14.75 -7.59
N SER A 4 -1.24 14.43 -8.66
CA SER A 4 -1.80 13.92 -9.93
C SER A 4 -2.45 12.54 -9.82
N ALA A 5 -1.96 11.67 -8.93
CA ALA A 5 -2.55 10.36 -8.64
C ALA A 5 -3.96 10.48 -8.02
N PHE A 6 -4.08 11.37 -7.04
CA PHE A 6 -5.37 11.69 -6.42
C PHE A 6 -6.25 12.50 -7.34
N THR A 7 -5.66 13.29 -8.24
CA THR A 7 -6.40 14.04 -9.27
C THR A 7 -7.05 13.09 -10.25
N LEU A 8 -6.38 12.04 -10.74
CA LEU A 8 -6.98 11.09 -11.69
C LEU A 8 -8.15 10.31 -11.09
N ALA A 9 -8.00 9.76 -9.88
CA ALA A 9 -9.09 9.04 -9.22
C ALA A 9 -10.25 9.99 -8.83
N ARG A 10 -9.95 11.21 -8.37
CA ARG A 10 -10.99 12.22 -8.08
C ARG A 10 -11.64 12.77 -9.34
N GLN A 11 -10.90 12.92 -10.44
CA GLN A 11 -11.43 13.32 -11.73
C GLN A 11 -12.30 12.22 -12.31
N ALA A 12 -11.87 10.96 -12.26
CA ALA A 12 -12.70 9.81 -12.62
C ALA A 12 -14.02 9.80 -11.84
N HIS A 13 -13.95 10.01 -10.52
CA HIS A 13 -15.13 10.08 -9.66
C HIS A 13 -16.01 11.31 -9.95
N ALA A 14 -15.41 12.49 -10.18
CA ALA A 14 -16.14 13.70 -10.54
C ALA A 14 -16.80 13.60 -11.92
N THR A 15 -16.11 13.03 -12.91
CA THR A 15 -16.68 12.75 -14.23
C THR A 15 -17.83 11.75 -14.15
N ALA A 16 -17.71 10.75 -13.28
CA ALA A 16 -18.82 9.84 -12.99
C ALA A 16 -20.04 10.60 -12.43
N HIS A 17 -19.83 11.52 -11.49
CA HIS A 17 -20.91 12.37 -10.99
C HIS A 17 -21.51 13.29 -12.05
N LEU A 18 -20.72 13.85 -12.97
CA LEU A 18 -21.20 14.73 -14.04
C LEU A 18 -22.03 14.00 -15.12
N TYR A 19 -21.86 12.69 -15.25
CA TYR A 19 -22.61 11.89 -16.23
C TYR A 19 -23.94 11.35 -15.66
N ASN A 20 -24.08 11.41 -14.34
CA ASN A 20 -25.21 10.90 -13.58
C ASN A 20 -26.10 12.08 -13.15
N ASP A 21 -26.89 12.61 -14.09
CA ASP A 21 -27.84 13.73 -13.84
C ASP A 21 -29.15 13.29 -13.14
N ASP A 22 -29.37 11.99 -12.96
CA ASP A 22 -30.56 11.43 -12.29
C ASP A 22 -30.18 10.73 -10.97
N ASP A 23 -30.95 10.99 -9.90
CA ASP A 23 -30.78 10.47 -8.52
C ASP A 23 -30.76 8.91 -8.41
N GLU A 24 -30.98 8.17 -9.51
CA GLU A 24 -30.93 6.71 -9.61
C GLU A 24 -29.80 6.16 -10.51
N ALA A 25 -28.86 6.98 -10.94
CA ALA A 25 -27.86 6.52 -11.90
C ALA A 25 -26.85 5.54 -11.26
N THR A 26 -26.79 4.32 -11.82
CA THR A 26 -25.80 3.28 -11.48
C THR A 26 -24.38 3.87 -11.35
N PRO A 27 -23.59 3.43 -10.34
CA PRO A 27 -22.24 3.95 -10.17
C PRO A 27 -21.40 3.65 -11.40
N LEU A 28 -20.87 4.69 -12.07
CA LEU A 28 -20.01 4.51 -13.23
C LEU A 28 -18.73 3.78 -12.82
N PHE A 29 -18.49 2.67 -13.50
CA PHE A 29 -17.27 1.90 -13.40
C PHE A 29 -16.15 2.64 -14.15
N VAL A 30 -15.10 3.04 -13.44
CA VAL A 30 -13.93 3.66 -14.06
C VAL A 30 -12.72 2.74 -13.92
N MET A 31 -11.90 2.67 -14.97
CA MET A 31 -10.71 1.85 -14.98
C MET A 31 -9.50 2.66 -15.42
N VAL A 32 -8.49 2.73 -14.55
CA VAL A 32 -7.13 3.08 -14.93
C VAL A 32 -6.52 1.83 -15.55
N SER A 33 -6.67 1.67 -16.87
CA SER A 33 -6.24 0.48 -17.61
C SER A 33 -4.72 0.32 -17.68
N GLU A 34 -3.98 1.41 -17.50
CA GLU A 34 -2.53 1.41 -17.54
C GLU A 34 -1.94 2.50 -16.62
N SER A 35 -1.05 2.12 -15.69
CA SER A 35 -0.27 3.09 -14.93
C SER A 35 1.00 2.48 -14.34
N GLY A 36 2.15 3.12 -14.58
CA GLY A 36 3.49 2.65 -14.16
C GLY A 36 4.36 3.70 -13.47
N GLY A 37 3.80 4.86 -13.09
CA GLY A 37 4.50 5.93 -12.38
C GLY A 37 5.36 6.84 -13.26
N SER A 38 5.95 6.30 -14.32
CA SER A 38 6.63 7.04 -15.39
C SER A 38 6.38 6.35 -16.72
N TYR A 39 6.18 7.13 -17.77
CA TYR A 39 6.09 6.62 -19.15
C TYR A 39 7.46 6.14 -19.65
N ASP A 40 7.50 5.59 -20.87
CA ASP A 40 8.72 5.12 -21.56
C ASP A 40 9.52 4.05 -20.77
N SER A 41 8.83 2.99 -20.34
CA SER A 41 9.41 1.91 -19.52
C SER A 41 9.93 2.32 -18.14
N GLY A 42 9.73 3.58 -17.72
CA GLY A 42 10.14 4.06 -16.41
C GLY A 42 11.67 4.17 -16.23
N SER A 43 12.12 4.23 -14.97
CA SER A 43 13.54 4.37 -14.62
C SER A 43 13.91 3.51 -13.42
N PHE A 44 15.05 2.83 -13.49
CA PHE A 44 15.58 1.98 -12.42
C PHE A 44 15.65 2.71 -11.07
N ALA A 45 16.21 3.91 -11.06
CA ALA A 45 16.41 4.71 -9.84
C ALA A 45 15.12 5.31 -9.26
N ALA A 46 13.99 5.18 -9.97
CA ALA A 46 12.69 5.70 -9.55
C ALA A 46 11.66 4.56 -9.46
N THR A 47 11.05 4.17 -10.58
CA THR A 47 9.95 3.20 -10.64
C THR A 47 10.39 1.77 -10.33
N GLY A 48 11.69 1.47 -10.45
CA GLY A 48 12.27 0.16 -10.10
C GLY A 48 12.74 0.04 -8.66
N SER A 49 12.57 1.10 -7.87
CA SER A 49 13.14 1.22 -6.53
C SER A 49 12.09 1.33 -5.43
N PHE A 50 12.54 1.26 -4.17
CA PHE A 50 11.71 1.47 -2.99
C PHE A 50 10.96 2.81 -3.04
N ALA A 51 11.54 3.85 -3.63
CA ALA A 51 10.91 5.16 -3.78
C ALA A 51 9.58 5.09 -4.56
N SER A 52 9.44 4.15 -5.51
CA SER A 52 8.21 3.93 -6.28
C SER A 52 7.01 3.63 -5.37
N GLY A 53 7.25 2.94 -4.25
CA GLY A 53 6.20 2.54 -3.31
C GLY A 53 5.38 3.71 -2.77
N PHE A 54 5.99 4.89 -2.62
CA PHE A 54 5.28 6.09 -2.21
C PHE A 54 4.24 6.55 -3.22
N TRP A 55 4.57 6.52 -4.51
CA TRP A 55 3.63 6.86 -5.57
C TRP A 55 2.60 5.75 -5.71
N TYR A 56 3.04 4.49 -5.73
CA TYR A 56 2.18 3.37 -6.02
C TYR A 56 1.14 3.12 -4.91
N LEU A 57 1.54 3.07 -3.64
CA LEU A 57 0.62 2.91 -2.51
C LEU A 57 -0.35 4.10 -2.39
N ALA A 58 0.10 5.31 -2.74
CA ALA A 58 -0.75 6.48 -2.78
C ALA A 58 -1.84 6.38 -3.86
N ASN A 59 -1.51 5.85 -5.05
CA ASN A 59 -2.49 5.59 -6.11
C ASN A 59 -3.48 4.50 -5.69
N LEU A 60 -3.00 3.36 -5.18
CA LEU A 60 -3.86 2.29 -4.69
C LEU A 60 -4.83 2.78 -3.61
N ALA A 61 -4.34 3.62 -2.68
CA ALA A 61 -5.17 4.22 -1.65
C ALA A 61 -6.24 5.15 -2.23
N ALA A 62 -5.88 5.99 -3.20
CA ALA A 62 -6.80 6.91 -3.85
C ALA A 62 -7.91 6.18 -4.63
N THR A 63 -7.54 5.17 -5.42
CA THR A 63 -8.50 4.40 -6.23
C THR A 63 -9.40 3.55 -5.34
N HIS A 64 -8.85 2.94 -4.30
CA HIS A 64 -9.63 2.15 -3.34
C HIS A 64 -10.65 3.02 -2.58
N ALA A 65 -10.25 4.24 -2.17
CA ALA A 65 -11.15 5.21 -1.53
C ALA A 65 -12.30 5.68 -2.44
N ALA A 66 -12.11 5.66 -3.76
CA ALA A 66 -13.15 6.04 -4.72
C ALA A 66 -14.19 4.92 -4.98
N GLY A 67 -13.93 3.67 -4.54
CA GLY A 67 -14.87 2.55 -4.59
C GLY A 67 -15.09 1.92 -5.98
N ASN A 68 -15.32 2.73 -7.01
CA ASN A 68 -15.67 2.28 -8.37
C ASN A 68 -14.50 2.40 -9.37
N VAL A 69 -13.26 2.41 -8.89
CA VAL A 69 -12.07 2.60 -9.72
C VAL A 69 -11.16 1.37 -9.70
N HIS A 70 -11.02 0.73 -10.86
CA HIS A 70 -10.05 -0.35 -11.07
C HIS A 70 -8.68 0.22 -11.46
N PHE A 71 -7.61 -0.34 -10.90
CA PHE A 71 -6.24 0.09 -11.17
C PHE A 71 -5.41 -1.06 -11.74
N CYS A 72 -4.94 -0.90 -12.97
CA CYS A 72 -4.04 -1.83 -13.63
C CYS A 72 -2.61 -1.30 -13.61
N ARG A 73 -1.75 -1.98 -12.84
CA ARG A 73 -0.32 -1.68 -12.76
C ARG A 73 0.38 -2.14 -14.04
N GLN A 74 0.90 -1.18 -14.80
CA GLN A 74 1.93 -1.41 -15.81
C GLN A 74 3.27 -1.56 -15.08
N ALA A 75 3.91 -2.73 -15.08
CA ALA A 75 3.48 -4.02 -15.62
C ALA A 75 3.76 -5.14 -14.62
N LEU A 76 3.16 -6.32 -14.83
CA LEU A 76 3.60 -7.51 -14.10
C LEU A 76 5.07 -7.83 -14.42
N THR A 77 5.46 -7.73 -15.69
CA THR A 77 6.83 -7.91 -16.21
C THR A 77 7.07 -6.94 -17.36
N GLY A 78 8.31 -6.45 -17.52
CA GLY A 78 8.74 -5.55 -18.59
C GLY A 78 8.86 -4.10 -18.14
N GLY A 79 10.01 -3.49 -18.45
CA GLY A 79 10.35 -2.12 -18.05
C GLY A 79 10.73 -1.99 -16.57
N TYR A 80 11.16 -0.82 -16.15
CA TYR A 80 11.59 -0.54 -14.77
C TYR A 80 10.44 -0.34 -13.79
N TYR A 81 9.19 -0.26 -14.23
CA TYR A 81 8.02 -0.22 -13.33
C TYR A 81 7.46 -1.62 -13.03
N GLU A 82 8.15 -2.68 -13.45
CA GLU A 82 7.67 -4.06 -13.32
C GLU A 82 7.51 -4.51 -11.85
N LEU A 83 6.53 -5.37 -11.60
CA LEU A 83 6.38 -6.01 -10.29
C LEU A 83 7.34 -7.20 -10.13
N LEU A 84 7.57 -7.94 -11.22
CA LEU A 84 8.50 -9.06 -11.25
C LEU A 84 9.66 -8.71 -12.18
N SER A 85 10.79 -8.33 -11.57
CA SER A 85 12.00 -7.95 -12.28
C SER A 85 12.49 -9.07 -13.19
N SER A 86 12.70 -8.73 -14.46
CA SER A 86 13.23 -9.64 -15.48
C SER A 86 14.77 -9.61 -15.60
N ASN A 87 15.46 -8.78 -14.80
CA ASN A 87 16.91 -8.58 -14.81
C ASN A 87 17.41 -8.18 -16.21
N HIS A 88 17.37 -6.90 -16.55
CA HIS A 88 17.88 -6.39 -17.83
C HIS A 88 19.40 -6.60 -18.00
N VAL A 89 19.81 -7.76 -18.52
CA VAL A 89 20.77 -7.92 -19.63
C VAL A 89 20.10 -8.89 -20.61
N GLY A 90 19.93 -8.48 -21.86
CA GLY A 90 19.04 -9.11 -22.83
C GLY A 90 19.14 -10.64 -22.94
N SER A 91 18.07 -11.32 -22.52
CA SER A 91 17.45 -12.44 -23.24
C SER A 91 16.21 -12.87 -22.45
N PHE A 92 15.07 -13.02 -23.11
CA PHE A 92 13.96 -13.82 -22.60
C PHE A 92 14.37 -15.30 -22.65
N SER A 93 15.33 -15.70 -21.81
CA SER A 93 15.61 -17.11 -21.57
C SER A 93 14.56 -17.61 -20.58
N SER A 94 13.80 -18.63 -21.00
CA SER A 94 12.65 -19.21 -20.29
C SER A 94 13.00 -19.95 -18.99
N GLY A 95 14.03 -19.51 -18.26
CA GLY A 95 14.56 -20.18 -17.08
C GLY A 95 15.17 -19.28 -15.99
N GLU A 96 15.30 -17.95 -16.20
CA GLU A 96 15.81 -17.07 -15.14
C GLU A 96 14.72 -16.71 -14.11
N GLN A 97 15.09 -16.77 -12.82
CA GLN A 97 14.19 -16.48 -11.72
C GLN A 97 13.84 -14.99 -11.69
N ARG A 98 12.55 -14.68 -11.90
CA ARG A 98 12.03 -13.31 -11.74
C ARG A 98 12.13 -12.89 -10.28
N ARG A 99 12.64 -11.69 -10.05
CA ARG A 99 12.83 -11.15 -8.69
C ARG A 99 11.70 -10.16 -8.35
N PRO A 100 10.92 -10.40 -7.29
CA PRO A 100 9.92 -9.43 -6.85
C PRO A 100 10.54 -8.06 -6.53
N THR A 101 9.98 -7.00 -7.09
CA THR A 101 10.38 -5.61 -6.80
C THR A 101 9.76 -5.11 -5.50
N PRO A 102 10.18 -3.96 -4.96
CA PRO A 102 9.54 -3.37 -3.78
C PRO A 102 8.03 -3.19 -3.96
N ASP A 103 7.58 -2.81 -5.16
CA ASP A 103 6.16 -2.63 -5.48
C ASP A 103 5.37 -3.94 -5.54
N PHE A 104 6.00 -5.08 -5.85
CA PHE A 104 5.35 -6.38 -5.71
C PHE A 104 4.99 -6.66 -4.26
N TRP A 105 5.95 -6.50 -3.36
CA TRP A 105 5.71 -6.71 -1.93
C TRP A 105 4.70 -5.73 -1.36
N ASN A 106 4.74 -4.47 -1.81
CA ASN A 106 3.72 -3.46 -1.50
C ASN A 106 2.33 -3.94 -1.92
N THR A 107 2.18 -4.48 -3.15
CA THR A 107 0.92 -5.02 -3.66
C THR A 107 0.41 -6.17 -2.79
N VAL A 108 1.29 -7.12 -2.46
CA VAL A 108 0.93 -8.30 -1.65
C VAL A 108 0.44 -7.88 -0.27
N LEU A 109 1.18 -7.01 0.42
CA LEU A 109 0.81 -6.53 1.75
C LEU A 109 -0.47 -5.68 1.71
N TYR A 110 -0.60 -4.79 0.73
CA TYR A 110 -1.82 -4.00 0.53
C TYR A 110 -3.04 -4.90 0.37
N ASN A 111 -2.97 -5.87 -0.55
CA ASN A 111 -4.07 -6.80 -0.82
C ASN A 111 -4.37 -7.77 0.32
N ARG A 112 -3.36 -8.09 1.15
CA ARG A 112 -3.49 -8.98 2.32
C ARG A 112 -4.11 -8.26 3.51
N LEU A 113 -3.76 -6.99 3.75
CA LEU A 113 -4.05 -6.29 5.00
C LEU A 113 -5.24 -5.33 4.90
N LEU A 114 -5.39 -4.62 3.77
CA LEU A 114 -6.30 -3.47 3.68
C LEU A 114 -7.63 -3.87 3.03
N GLY A 115 -8.71 -3.75 3.80
CA GLY A 115 -10.10 -3.94 3.38
C GLY A 115 -10.76 -2.60 3.05
N GLN A 116 -12.02 -2.41 3.43
CA GLN A 116 -12.77 -1.18 3.13
C GLN A 116 -12.05 0.07 3.70
N PRO A 117 -11.87 1.14 2.90
CA PRO A 117 -11.28 2.39 3.36
C PRO A 117 -12.20 3.13 4.35
N LEU A 118 -11.62 3.64 5.43
CA LEU A 118 -12.27 4.50 6.41
C LEU A 118 -11.89 5.96 6.12
N THR A 119 -12.41 6.50 5.02
CA THR A 119 -11.99 7.80 4.45
C THR A 119 -12.07 8.97 5.44
N ASN A 120 -13.11 8.99 6.28
CA ASN A 120 -13.33 10.00 7.32
C ASN A 120 -12.26 10.02 8.43
N LEU A 121 -11.45 8.96 8.55
CA LEU A 121 -10.40 8.83 9.56
C LEU A 121 -8.99 9.00 8.98
N THR A 122 -8.89 9.31 7.68
CA THR A 122 -7.60 9.56 7.03
C THR A 122 -7.06 10.94 7.42
N GLN A 123 -5.77 11.02 7.72
CA GLN A 123 -5.13 12.25 8.18
C GLN A 123 -3.80 12.47 7.46
N SER A 124 -3.54 13.71 7.06
CA SER A 124 -2.24 14.12 6.53
C SER A 124 -1.67 15.22 7.41
N ALA A 125 -0.50 14.97 8.02
CA ALA A 125 0.15 15.91 8.93
C ALA A 125 1.67 15.73 8.87
N HIS A 126 2.42 16.83 8.99
CA HIS A 126 3.89 16.85 9.08
C HIS A 126 4.61 16.05 7.96
N GLY A 127 4.06 16.07 6.75
CA GLY A 127 4.63 15.32 5.62
C GLY A 127 4.43 13.80 5.71
N THR A 128 3.46 13.33 6.50
CA THR A 128 3.03 11.94 6.54
C THR A 128 1.54 11.82 6.25
N ARG A 129 1.18 10.80 5.49
CA ARG A 129 -0.21 10.42 5.25
C ARG A 129 -0.52 9.16 6.03
N TRP A 130 -1.62 9.19 6.77
CA TRP A 130 -2.14 8.11 7.57
C TRP A 130 -3.51 7.75 7.00
N LEU A 131 -3.63 6.53 6.49
CA LEU A 131 -4.80 6.05 5.79
C LEU A 131 -5.36 4.87 6.58
N MET A 132 -6.60 4.99 7.04
CA MET A 132 -7.26 3.95 7.84
C MET A 132 -8.16 3.08 6.98
N TYR A 133 -8.18 1.81 7.29
CA TYR A 133 -8.96 0.78 6.61
C TYR A 133 -9.52 -0.19 7.64
N CYS A 134 -10.60 -0.86 7.29
CA CYS A 134 -10.93 -2.12 7.92
C CYS A 134 -9.87 -3.16 7.60
N SER A 135 -9.53 -4.01 8.57
CA SER A 135 -8.64 -5.14 8.28
C SER A 135 -9.37 -6.11 7.37
N LYS A 136 -8.68 -6.52 6.29
CA LYS A 136 -9.20 -7.56 5.39
C LYS A 136 -9.12 -8.96 6.01
N ARG A 137 -8.21 -9.17 6.96
CA ARG A 137 -7.99 -10.47 7.61
C ARG A 137 -8.92 -10.70 8.79
N PHE A 138 -9.29 -9.63 9.49
CA PHE A 138 -10.06 -9.71 10.71
C PHE A 138 -11.10 -8.58 10.74
N SER A 139 -12.38 -8.93 10.56
CA SER A 139 -13.49 -7.97 10.49
C SER A 139 -13.59 -7.04 11.70
N SER A 140 -13.09 -7.46 12.86
CA SER A 140 -13.09 -6.70 14.10
C SER A 140 -11.87 -5.79 14.30
N ARG A 141 -10.98 -5.66 13.31
CA ARG A 141 -9.73 -4.89 13.42
C ARG A 141 -9.65 -3.74 12.42
N VAL A 142 -8.84 -2.76 12.79
CA VAL A 142 -8.48 -1.63 11.92
C VAL A 142 -7.05 -1.82 11.42
N ALA A 143 -6.86 -1.60 10.13
CA ALA A 143 -5.55 -1.52 9.51
C ALA A 143 -5.21 -0.06 9.16
N VAL A 144 -3.94 0.31 9.25
CA VAL A 144 -3.45 1.66 8.95
C VAL A 144 -2.27 1.55 8.00
N LEU A 145 -2.32 2.30 6.90
CA LEU A 145 -1.18 2.55 6.02
C LEU A 145 -0.62 3.94 6.33
N ALA A 146 0.67 4.01 6.65
CA ALA A 146 1.40 5.25 6.85
C ALA A 146 2.45 5.45 5.76
N LEU A 147 2.44 6.61 5.11
CA LEU A 147 3.42 7.03 4.10
C LEU A 147 4.16 8.26 4.63
N ASN A 148 5.40 8.10 5.08
CA ASN A 148 6.20 9.21 5.63
C ASN A 148 7.16 9.77 4.57
N TYR A 149 6.84 10.96 4.08
CA TYR A 149 7.65 11.69 3.10
C TYR A 149 8.70 12.60 3.76
N ASN A 150 8.72 12.68 5.09
CA ASN A 150 9.71 13.45 5.82
C ASN A 150 11.09 12.80 5.67
N ARG A 151 12.08 13.60 5.25
CA ARG A 151 13.45 13.14 4.98
C ARG A 151 14.26 12.82 6.22
N THR A 152 13.95 13.47 7.33
CA THR A 152 14.82 13.52 8.50
C THR A 152 14.16 13.03 9.77
N HIS A 153 12.84 13.12 9.87
CA HIS A 153 12.12 12.83 11.11
C HIS A 153 11.16 11.65 10.95
N ALA A 154 11.22 10.73 11.91
CA ALA A 154 10.16 9.76 12.11
C ALA A 154 8.88 10.49 12.49
N GLN A 155 7.74 9.93 12.11
CA GLN A 155 6.43 10.49 12.41
C GLN A 155 5.63 9.49 13.22
N SER A 156 4.91 10.01 14.21
CA SER A 156 4.16 9.19 15.15
C SER A 156 2.71 9.66 15.25
N MET A 157 1.79 8.72 15.27
CA MET A 157 0.36 8.95 15.48
C MET A 157 -0.13 8.13 16.66
N ARG A 158 -1.05 8.70 17.42
CA ARG A 158 -1.78 7.99 18.48
C ARG A 158 -3.20 7.71 18.02
N VAL A 159 -3.66 6.46 18.21
CA VAL A 159 -5.04 6.07 17.94
C VAL A 159 -5.85 6.19 19.22
N VAL A 160 -6.75 7.18 19.27
CA VAL A 160 -7.63 7.47 20.40
C VAL A 160 -9.07 7.09 20.09
N ARG A 161 -9.85 6.71 21.10
CA ARG A 161 -11.27 6.35 20.96
C ARG A 161 -12.15 7.48 21.45
N GLN A 162 -12.71 8.31 20.58
CA GLN A 162 -13.61 9.37 21.05
C GLN A 162 -14.89 8.81 21.70
N PRO A 163 -15.44 9.46 22.76
CA PRO A 163 -14.99 10.73 23.36
C PRO A 163 -13.85 10.61 24.38
N THR A 164 -13.35 9.40 24.66
CA THR A 164 -12.30 9.19 25.67
C THR A 164 -10.91 9.44 25.10
N THR A 165 -10.11 10.24 25.80
CA THR A 165 -8.67 10.35 25.50
C THR A 165 -7.92 9.17 26.14
N ASP A 166 -8.35 7.95 25.84
CA ASP A 166 -7.68 6.76 26.37
C ASP A 166 -6.23 6.72 25.84
N SER A 167 -5.29 6.69 26.78
CA SER A 167 -3.84 6.77 26.54
C SER A 167 -3.14 5.42 26.74
N ARG A 168 -3.94 4.34 26.79
CA ARG A 168 -3.44 2.97 26.94
C ARG A 168 -2.59 2.54 25.76
N SER A 169 -1.60 1.71 26.07
CA SER A 169 -0.84 0.99 25.06
C SER A 169 -1.75 -0.01 24.35
N ARG A 170 -1.57 -0.13 23.04
CA ARG A 170 -2.31 -1.03 22.17
C ARG A 170 -1.43 -2.16 21.69
N THR A 171 -2.03 -3.32 21.45
CA THR A 171 -1.35 -4.43 20.77
C THR A 171 -1.51 -4.28 19.27
N VAL A 172 -0.40 -4.16 18.57
CA VAL A 172 -0.34 -3.83 17.14
C VAL A 172 0.57 -4.81 16.43
N LEU A 173 0.14 -5.33 15.28
CA LEU A 173 1.03 -5.97 14.31
C LEU A 173 1.61 -4.90 13.40
N VAL A 174 2.93 -4.78 13.40
CA VAL A 174 3.68 -3.79 12.62
C VAL A 174 4.30 -4.45 11.39
N TYR A 175 4.12 -3.84 10.23
CA TYR A 175 4.72 -4.22 8.96
C TYR A 175 5.47 -3.02 8.41
N HIS A 176 6.66 -2.75 8.97
CA HIS A 176 7.46 -1.59 8.59
C HIS A 176 8.35 -1.95 7.39
N LEU A 177 8.11 -1.31 6.25
CA LEU A 177 8.89 -1.52 5.05
C LEU A 177 9.97 -0.45 4.97
N THR A 178 11.21 -0.92 4.79
CA THR A 178 12.39 -0.05 4.69
C THR A 178 13.22 -0.47 3.48
N PRO A 179 13.91 0.47 2.82
CA PRO A 179 14.87 0.08 1.80
C PRO A 179 16.01 -0.74 2.41
N ALA A 180 16.52 -1.72 1.68
CA ALA A 180 17.77 -2.35 2.05
C ALA A 180 18.94 -1.34 2.00
N VAL A 181 19.86 -1.45 2.95
CA VAL A 181 20.95 -0.48 3.20
C VAL A 181 21.89 -0.33 1.99
N GLY A 182 22.27 0.91 1.68
CA GLY A 182 23.24 1.31 0.65
C GLY A 182 23.27 2.85 0.51
N GLN A 183 24.21 3.41 -0.27
CA GLN A 183 24.15 4.83 -0.65
C GLN A 183 22.83 5.09 -1.40
N ASN A 184 22.13 6.20 -1.09
CA ASN A 184 20.79 6.51 -1.62
C ASN A 184 19.74 5.42 -1.34
N ALA A 185 19.56 5.02 -0.08
CA ALA A 185 18.71 3.89 0.32
C ALA A 185 17.33 3.81 -0.39
N THR A 186 16.63 4.92 -0.61
CA THR A 186 15.33 4.90 -1.31
C THR A 186 15.40 4.43 -2.77
N GLN A 187 16.57 4.43 -3.40
CA GLN A 187 16.80 3.90 -4.76
C GLN A 187 17.07 2.38 -4.77
N SER A 188 17.08 1.72 -3.61
CA SER A 188 17.25 0.27 -3.51
C SER A 188 16.10 -0.47 -4.22
N SER A 189 16.43 -1.49 -5.01
CA SER A 189 15.48 -2.44 -5.58
C SER A 189 15.10 -3.57 -4.60
N ILE A 190 15.67 -3.57 -3.40
CA ILE A 190 15.37 -4.52 -2.33
C ILE A 190 14.71 -3.78 -1.18
N THR A 191 13.59 -4.32 -0.70
CA THR A 191 12.87 -3.87 0.48
C THR A 191 13.04 -4.87 1.63
N GLN A 192 12.98 -4.38 2.86
CA GLN A 192 12.99 -5.18 4.08
C GLN A 192 11.67 -5.00 4.81
N LEU A 193 11.11 -6.10 5.33
CA LEU A 193 10.00 -6.10 6.25
C LEU A 193 10.51 -6.27 7.67
N ASN A 194 10.31 -5.26 8.51
CA ASN A 194 10.74 -5.27 9.92
C ASN A 194 12.24 -5.62 10.10
N GLY A 195 13.08 -5.17 9.16
CA GLY A 195 14.52 -5.42 9.14
C GLY A 195 14.95 -6.71 8.42
N VAL A 196 14.02 -7.50 7.91
CA VAL A 196 14.32 -8.74 7.16
C VAL A 196 14.15 -8.51 5.66
N PRO A 197 15.19 -8.66 4.82
CA PRO A 197 15.07 -8.51 3.37
C PRO A 197 14.04 -9.47 2.76
N LEU A 198 13.15 -8.93 1.92
CA LEU A 198 12.17 -9.71 1.20
C LEU A 198 12.76 -10.23 -0.10
N VAL A 199 13.48 -11.36 0.01
CA VAL A 199 14.14 -12.03 -1.11
C VAL A 199 13.60 -13.45 -1.23
N VAL A 200 13.32 -13.87 -2.45
CA VAL A 200 12.92 -15.24 -2.76
C VAL A 200 14.17 -16.11 -2.83
N GLN A 201 14.19 -17.20 -2.09
CA GLN A 201 15.32 -18.14 -2.05
C GLN A 201 15.00 -19.40 -2.85
N GLN A 202 16.03 -20.06 -3.38
CA GLN A 202 15.92 -21.40 -3.94
C GLN A 202 16.56 -22.41 -2.99
N GLN A 203 15.83 -23.48 -2.69
CA GLN A 203 16.44 -24.65 -2.07
C GLN A 203 17.19 -25.45 -3.14
N GLN A 204 18.49 -25.66 -2.90
CA GLN A 204 19.40 -26.32 -3.83
C GLN A 204 19.03 -27.78 -4.10
N GLU A 205 18.44 -28.48 -3.13
CA GLU A 205 18.18 -29.93 -3.22
C GLU A 205 16.96 -30.29 -4.10
N ASN A 206 15.97 -29.40 -4.23
CA ASN A 206 14.68 -29.72 -4.86
C ASN A 206 14.16 -28.64 -5.82
N HIS A 207 14.98 -27.62 -6.16
CA HIS A 207 14.58 -26.46 -6.96
C HIS A 207 13.31 -25.75 -6.44
N ARG A 208 12.99 -25.90 -5.13
CA ARG A 208 11.80 -25.31 -4.55
C ARG A 208 12.04 -23.83 -4.29
N THR A 209 11.08 -23.02 -4.75
CA THR A 209 11.02 -21.59 -4.43
C THR A 209 10.51 -21.41 -3.00
N VAL A 210 11.31 -20.73 -2.17
CA VAL A 210 10.97 -20.37 -0.78
C VAL A 210 10.69 -18.88 -0.73
N LEU A 211 9.44 -18.52 -0.39
CA LEU A 211 9.02 -17.14 -0.20
C LEU A 211 9.44 -16.63 1.19
N PRO A 212 9.81 -15.35 1.33
CA PRO A 212 10.08 -14.77 2.63
C PRO A 212 8.80 -14.71 3.48
N SER A 213 8.97 -14.74 4.81
CA SER A 213 7.84 -14.49 5.70
C SER A 213 7.32 -13.07 5.54
N LEU A 214 5.99 -12.94 5.47
CA LEU A 214 5.29 -11.67 5.42
C LEU A 214 4.51 -11.41 6.71
N GLU A 215 4.94 -11.98 7.84
CA GLU A 215 4.29 -11.79 9.13
C GLU A 215 4.67 -10.47 9.80
N GLY A 216 3.70 -9.90 10.52
CA GLY A 216 3.89 -8.65 11.25
C GLY A 216 4.63 -8.87 12.56
N LYS A 217 5.35 -7.86 13.02
CA LYS A 217 5.97 -7.85 14.34
C LYS A 217 4.94 -7.39 15.37
N LEU A 218 4.65 -8.22 16.36
CA LEU A 218 3.76 -7.86 17.46
C LEU A 218 4.46 -6.86 18.40
N VAL A 219 3.81 -5.72 18.65
CA VAL A 219 4.33 -4.65 19.51
C VAL A 219 3.21 -4.10 20.39
N THR A 220 3.50 -3.87 21.67
CA THR A 220 2.63 -3.11 22.57
C THR A 220 3.12 -1.67 22.65
N THR A 221 2.36 -0.72 22.09
CA THR A 221 2.79 0.68 21.97
C THR A 221 1.63 1.67 22.12
N LYS A 222 1.93 2.88 22.58
CA LYS A 222 0.99 4.03 22.55
C LYS A 222 0.99 4.76 21.22
N TRP A 223 2.06 4.63 20.43
CA TRP A 223 2.30 5.39 19.22
C TRP A 223 2.59 4.46 18.05
N LEU A 224 1.85 4.64 16.95
CA LEU A 224 2.22 4.10 15.65
C LEU A 224 3.32 4.99 15.09
N THR A 225 4.50 4.44 14.83
CA THR A 225 5.67 5.23 14.40
C THR A 225 6.18 4.71 13.07
N VAL A 226 6.44 5.62 12.14
CA VAL A 226 6.98 5.35 10.82
C VAL A 226 8.27 6.15 10.63
N ALA A 227 9.35 5.47 10.23
CA ALA A 227 10.67 6.07 10.06
C ALA A 227 10.70 7.09 8.89
N PRO A 228 11.69 8.00 8.83
CA PRO A 228 11.83 8.94 7.71
C PRO A 228 11.94 8.22 6.37
N LEU A 229 11.30 8.74 5.31
CA LEU A 229 11.30 8.16 3.96
C LEU A 229 11.01 6.66 3.91
N THR A 230 10.08 6.22 4.75
CA THR A 230 9.56 4.85 4.73
C THR A 230 8.05 4.83 4.78
N TYR A 231 7.49 3.63 4.65
CA TYR A 231 6.06 3.40 4.80
C TYR A 231 5.82 2.14 5.61
N ALA A 232 4.69 2.09 6.30
CA ALA A 232 4.35 1.02 7.23
C ALA A 232 2.87 0.65 7.11
N PHE A 233 2.58 -0.63 7.30
CA PHE A 233 1.23 -1.08 7.63
C PHE A 233 1.17 -1.42 9.12
N PHE A 234 0.05 -1.11 9.75
CA PHE A 234 -0.25 -1.47 11.13
C PHE A 234 -1.59 -2.16 11.17
N GLU A 235 -1.73 -3.19 12.00
CA GLU A 235 -3.02 -3.81 12.29
C GLU A 235 -3.26 -3.74 13.80
N LEU A 236 -4.28 -2.98 14.18
CA LEU A 236 -4.66 -2.74 15.58
C LEU A 236 -5.51 -3.91 16.06
N MET A 237 -5.01 -4.67 17.03
CA MET A 237 -5.65 -5.91 17.47
C MET A 237 -6.74 -5.71 18.52
N ASP A 238 -6.68 -4.57 19.22
CA ASP A 238 -7.51 -4.24 20.38
C ASP A 238 -8.63 -3.24 20.07
N VAL A 239 -8.82 -2.90 18.80
CA VAL A 239 -9.85 -1.94 18.35
C VAL A 239 -11.09 -2.70 17.91
N SER A 240 -11.84 -3.26 18.86
CA SER A 240 -13.17 -3.80 18.56
C SER A 240 -14.16 -2.64 18.39
N HIS A 241 -14.43 -2.25 17.15
CA HIS A 241 -15.56 -1.40 16.83
C HIS A 241 -16.45 -2.13 15.83
N SER A 242 -17.46 -2.81 16.36
CA SER A 242 -18.58 -3.47 15.65
C SER A 242 -19.44 -2.53 14.79
N ASN A 243 -19.03 -1.27 14.61
CA ASN A 243 -19.79 -0.29 13.83
C ASN A 243 -18.92 0.40 12.77
N LEU A 244 -17.57 0.36 12.88
CA LEU A 244 -16.69 1.01 11.89
C LEU A 244 -16.51 0.13 10.66
N CYS A 245 -16.47 -1.18 10.85
CA CYS A 245 -16.17 -2.16 9.80
C CYS A 245 -17.31 -3.16 9.54
N ASP A 246 -18.46 -2.93 10.19
CA ASP A 246 -19.65 -3.79 10.12
C ASP A 246 -20.69 -3.28 9.12
N SER A 247 -20.37 -2.24 8.35
CA SER A 247 -21.11 -1.98 7.12
C SER A 247 -20.79 -3.09 6.12
N ARG A 248 -21.58 -4.16 6.13
CA ARG A 248 -21.87 -4.86 4.86
C ARG A 248 -22.15 -3.77 3.83
N PRO A 249 -21.64 -3.86 2.59
CA PRO A 249 -22.16 -3.02 1.54
C PRO A 249 -23.67 -3.29 1.52
N THR A 250 -24.46 -2.29 1.90
CA THR A 250 -25.90 -2.31 1.72
C THR A 250 -26.12 -2.23 0.22
N THR A 251 -25.99 -3.37 -0.46
CA THR A 251 -26.94 -3.71 -1.51
C THR A 251 -28.27 -3.97 -0.81
N ALA A 252 -28.93 -2.89 -0.38
CA ALA A 252 -30.37 -2.88 -0.24
C ALA A 252 -30.88 -2.68 -1.66
N VAL A 253 -31.10 -3.79 -2.35
CA VAL A 253 -32.10 -3.85 -3.40
C VAL A 253 -33.41 -4.01 -2.62
N GLU A 254 -34.23 -2.97 -2.60
CA GLU A 254 -35.69 -3.14 -2.62
C GLU A 254 -36.16 -2.92 -4.05
#